data_AF-A0A1H7EXM7-F1
#
_entry.id   AF-A0A1H7EXM7-F1
#
_cell.length_a   1.000
_cell.length_b   1.000
_cell.length_c   1.000
_cell.angle_alpha   90.00
_cell.angle_beta   90.00
_cell.angle_gamma   90.00
#
_symmetry.space_group_name_H-M   'P 1'
#
loop_
_entity.id
_entity.type
_entity.pdbx_description
1 polymer ?
#
loop_
_entity_poly.entity_id
_entity_poly.type
_entity_poly.pdbx_seq_one_letter_code
_entity_poly.pdbx_strand_id
1 'polypeptide(L)' 'MSKQKSISTLIEELQEENQHLQSLGKLFNKACLNEFGYGVKELHQIIEKWQALERQKAAKLGSEIQSSHRED' A
#
# COMPACT_ATOMS: atom_id res chain seq x y z
N MET A 1 31.29 26.56 4.29
CA MET A 1 30.34 27.25 3.39
C MET A 1 29.57 26.17 2.64
N SER A 2 28.35 25.82 3.04
CA SER A 2 27.53 24.97 2.17
C SER A 2 27.27 25.81 0.91
N LYS A 3 27.72 25.34 -0.24
CA LYS A 3 27.39 26.02 -1.50
C LYS A 3 25.88 25.86 -1.66
N GLN A 4 25.16 26.95 -1.44
CA GLN A 4 23.71 26.99 -1.61
C GLN A 4 23.42 26.61 -3.06
N LYS A 5 22.84 25.42 -3.27
CA LYS A 5 22.51 24.94 -4.61
C LYS A 5 21.58 25.95 -5.26
N SER A 6 21.79 26.21 -6.56
CA SER A 6 20.86 27.07 -7.29
C SER A 6 19.48 26.41 -7.33
N ILE A 7 18.41 27.21 -7.43
CA ILE A 7 17.05 26.69 -7.54
C ILE A 7 16.94 25.73 -8.74
N SER A 8 17.58 26.06 -9.86
CA SER A 8 17.61 25.19 -11.05
C SER A 8 18.24 23.84 -10.76
N THR A 9 19.38 23.81 -10.05
CA THR A 9 20.04 22.56 -9.65
C THR A 9 19.15 21.70 -8.75
N LEU A 10 18.41 22.31 -7.83
CA LEU A 10 17.47 21.59 -6.97
C LEU A 10 16.28 21.02 -7.77
N ILE A 11 15.80 21.74 -8.77
CA ILE A 11 14.72 21.27 -9.66
C ILE A 11 15.20 20.08 -10.50
N GLU A 12 16.40 20.15 -11.06
CA GLU A 12 17.00 19.06 -11.85
C GLU A 12 17.15 17.79 -11.01
N GLU A 13 17.68 17.89 -9.79
CA GLU A 13 17.81 16.77 -8.86
C GLU A 13 16.45 16.15 -8.51
N LEU A 14 15.42 16.98 -8.28
CA LEU A 14 14.06 16.50 -8.02
C LEU A 14 13.45 15.78 -9.23
N GLN A 15 13.72 16.25 -10.45
CA GLN A 15 13.25 15.62 -11.67
C GLN A 15 13.92 14.27 -11.90
N GLU A 16 15.23 14.19 -11.67
CA GLU A 16 16.00 12.95 -11.79
C GLU A 16 15.50 11.90 -10.79
N GLU A 17 15.33 12.27 -9.51
CA GLU A 17 14.82 11.36 -8.49
C GLU A 17 13.40 10.89 -8.82
N ASN A 18 12.54 11.77 -9.33
CA ASN A 18 11.18 11.39 -9.74
C ASN A 18 11.22 10.34 -10.87
N GLN A 19 12.07 10.54 -11.88
CA GLN A 19 12.23 9.56 -12.97
C GLN A 19 12.75 8.22 -12.45
N HIS A 20 13.70 8.24 -11.53
CA HIS A 20 14.23 7.04 -10.90
C HIS A 20 13.14 6.27 -10.13
N LEU A 21 12.35 6.97 -9.31
CA LEU A 21 11.23 6.38 -8.56
C LEU A 21 10.14 5.82 -9.49
N GLN A 22 9.82 6.51 -10.59
CA GLN A 22 8.88 6.01 -11.59
C GLN A 22 9.38 4.72 -12.25
N SER A 23 10.68 4.65 -12.56
CA SER A 23 11.31 3.45 -13.10
C SER A 23 11.21 2.29 -12.12
N LEU A 24 11.56 2.54 -10.86
CA LEU A 24 11.47 1.54 -9.79
C LEU A 24 10.03 1.03 -9.62
N GLY A 25 9.04 1.93 -9.65
CA GLY A 25 7.62 1.56 -9.60
C GLY A 25 7.20 0.63 -10.75
N LYS A 26 7.71 0.85 -11.96
CA LYS A 26 7.48 -0.05 -13.12
C LYS A 26 8.13 -1.41 -12.92
N LEU A 27 9.39 -1.45 -12.46
CA LEU A 27 10.08 -2.70 -12.18
C LEU A 27 9.37 -3.52 -11.11
N PHE A 28 8.98 -2.88 -10.00
CA PHE A 28 8.25 -3.54 -8.93
C PHE A 28 6.91 -4.09 -9.42
N ASN A 29 6.16 -3.31 -10.20
CA ASN A 29 4.90 -3.80 -10.76
C ASN A 29 5.09 -4.99 -11.70
N LYS A 30 6.17 -5.00 -12.50
CA LYS A 30 6.52 -6.14 -13.35
C LYS A 30 6.91 -7.37 -12.52
N ALA A 31 7.66 -7.18 -11.43
CA ALA A 31 7.99 -8.27 -10.51
C ALA A 31 6.74 -8.88 -9.88
N CYS A 32 5.78 -8.06 -9.44
CA CYS A 32 4.50 -8.55 -8.92
C CYS A 32 3.70 -9.35 -9.95
N LEU A 33 3.62 -8.86 -11.20
CA LEU A 33 2.94 -9.58 -12.27
C LEU A 33 3.60 -10.93 -12.57
N ASN A 34 4.94 -10.99 -12.55
CA ASN A 34 5.67 -12.22 -12.82
C ASN A 34 5.53 -13.26 -11.70
N GLU A 35 5.60 -12.82 -10.44
CA GLU A 35 5.59 -13.71 -9.28
C GLU A 35 4.17 -14.15 -8.89
N PHE A 36 3.21 -13.22 -8.93
CA PHE A 36 1.87 -13.43 -8.40
C PHE A 36 0.78 -13.45 -9.47
N GLY A 37 1.09 -13.06 -10.72
CA GLY A 37 0.10 -12.91 -11.80
C GLY A 37 -0.76 -11.65 -11.71
N TYR A 38 -0.51 -10.78 -10.73
CA TYR A 38 -1.31 -9.57 -10.46
C TYR A 38 -0.42 -8.34 -10.35
N GLY A 39 -0.93 -7.20 -10.80
CA GLY A 39 -0.28 -5.90 -10.60
C GLY A 39 -0.35 -5.45 -9.15
N VAL A 40 0.51 -4.49 -8.79
CA VAL A 40 0.60 -3.95 -7.42
C VAL A 40 -0.73 -3.41 -6.91
N LYS A 41 -1.48 -2.71 -7.78
CA LYS A 41 -2.80 -2.17 -7.42
C LYS A 41 -3.82 -3.26 -7.11
N GLU A 42 -3.80 -4.35 -7.88
CA GLU A 42 -4.72 -5.46 -7.70
C GLU A 42 -4.40 -6.22 -6.42
N LEU A 43 -3.11 -6.49 -6.17
CA LEU A 43 -2.64 -7.09 -4.93
C LEU A 43 -3.04 -6.24 -3.72
N HIS A 44 -2.89 -4.91 -3.80
CA HIS A 44 -3.30 -4.02 -2.73
C HIS A 44 -4.81 -4.14 -2.44
N GLN A 45 -5.65 -4.10 -3.49
CA GLN A 45 -7.11 -4.27 -3.33
C GLN A 45 -7.50 -5.64 -2.75
N ILE A 46 -6.78 -6.70 -3.12
CA ILE A 46 -7.01 -8.05 -2.56
C ILE A 46 -6.73 -8.03 -1.06
N ILE A 47 -5.59 -7.47 -0.65
CA ILE A 47 -5.20 -7.35 0.76
C ILE A 47 -6.23 -6.52 1.55
N GLU A 48 -6.65 -5.37 1.02
CA GLU A 48 -7.65 -4.52 1.68
C GLU A 48 -9.00 -5.26 1.87
N LYS A 49 -9.45 -6.00 0.86
CA LYS A 49 -10.68 -6.81 0.95
C LYS A 49 -10.55 -7.91 2.00
N TRP A 50 -9.41 -8.58 2.06
CA TRP A 50 -9.15 -9.61 3.07
C TRP A 50 -9.18 -9.02 4.48
N GLN A 51 -8.48 -7.90 4.71
CA GLN A 51 -8.51 -7.20 6.00
C GLN A 51 -9.91 -6.70 6.38
N ALA A 52 -10.70 -6.24 5.42
CA ALA A 52 -12.09 -5.86 5.67
C ALA A 52 -12.94 -7.06 6.11
N LEU A 53 -12.77 -8.20 5.45
CA LEU A 53 -13.49 -9.44 5.78
C LEU A 53 -13.09 -9.99 7.16
N GLU A 54 -11.80 -9.96 7.50
CA GLU A 54 -11.31 -10.35 8.83
C GLU A 54 -11.91 -9.47 9.93
N ARG A 55 -11.93 -8.14 9.74
CA ARG A 55 -12.57 -7.21 10.68
C ARG A 55 -14.05 -7.49 10.86
N GLN A 56 -14.78 -7.80 9.79
CA GLN A 56 -16.20 -8.16 9.88
C GLN A 56 -16.41 -9.47 10.64
N LYS A 57 -15.57 -10.49 10.41
CA LYS A 57 -15.64 -11.75 11.14
C LYS A 57 -15.37 -11.55 12.63
N ALA A 58 -14.33 -10.79 12.98
CA ALA A 58 -14.00 -10.47 14.37
C ALA A 58 -15.14 -9.70 15.06
N ALA A 59 -15.76 -8.73 14.38
CA ALA A 59 -16.90 -7.98 14.90
C ALA A 59 -18.13 -8.87 15.12
N LYS A 60 -18.44 -9.78 14.18
CA LYS A 60 -19.55 -10.73 14.31
C LYS A 60 -19.36 -11.66 15.51
N LEU A 61 -18.18 -12.25 15.63
CA LEU A 61 -17.84 -13.12 16.77
C LEU A 61 -17.96 -12.38 18.10
N GLY A 62 -17.49 -11.12 18.17
CA GLY A 62 -17.66 -10.28 19.35
C GLY A 62 -19.12 -9.97 19.70
N SER A 63 -19.98 -9.76 18.68
CA SER A 63 -21.41 -9.52 18.89
C SER A 63 -22.19 -10.76 19.34
N GLU A 64 -21.86 -11.94 18.80
CA GLU A 64 -22.50 -13.22 19.15
C GLU A 64 -22.20 -13.63 20.61
N ILE A 65 -20.98 -13.37 21.08
CA ILE A 65 -20.58 -13.59 22.47
C ILE A 65 -21.34 -12.65 23.42
N GLN A 66 -21.57 -11.39 23.04
CA GLN A 66 -22.31 -10.43 23.87
C GLN A 66 -23.82 -10.69 23.92
N SER A 67 -24.43 -11.20 22.84
CA SER A 67 -25.85 -11.59 22.86
C SER A 67 -26.09 -12.83 23.72
N SER A 68 -25.18 -13.81 23.68
CA SER A 68 -25.27 -15.03 24.52
C SER A 68 -25.16 -14.73 26.02
N HIS A 69 -24.52 -13.63 26.43
CA HIS A 69 -24.34 -13.26 27.83
C HIS A 69 -25.47 -12.37 28.39
N ARG A 70 -26.47 -12.02 27.56
CA ARG A 70 -27.63 -11.19 27.97
C ARG A 70 -28.94 -11.97 28.08
N GLU A 71 -28.94 -13.26 27.72
CA GLU A 71 -30.12 -14.14 27.76
C GLU A 71 -30.17 -15.03 29.01
N ASP A 72 -29.22 -14.90 29.95
CA ASP A 72 -29.20 -15.56 31.27
C ASP A 72 -29.55 -14.59 32.42
#